data_AF-A0A1X1BD18-F1
#
_entry.id   AF-A0A1X1BD18-F1
#
_cell.length_a   1.000
_cell.length_b   1.000
_cell.length_c   1.000
_cell.angle_alpha   90.00
_cell.angle_beta   90.00
_cell.angle_gamma   90.00
#
_symmetry.space_group_name_H-M   'P 1'
#
loop_
_entity.id
_entity.type
_entity.pdbx_description
1 polymer ?
#
loop_
_entity_poly.entity_id
_entity_poly.type
_entity_poly.pdbx_seq_one_letter_code
_entity_poly.pdbx_strand_id
1 'polypeptide(L)'
;MFGPVGILAAAAETDPEDVFAVTQKAIASSLKLIMRADDSDGIMGDAIRALLDIHADTAAPAGVSPTTLVTWMIKFQFENECDFFTIDPADYAPALGDKGIARYREQLGEIRDNLGPVSEFNHDKSALEYNDQRLAILDRDVDAIIRTHCLNPENAAWLHDTARALAEIGEYDLAIDWAHRATYFGLSFQSETAANTWCELLAAHRPDDLLAARTDVFRRWPSAKTAAKLHADAGNDWPTVRDDVTAVLAASPADAVSFTLDVIGDLRAAWEQAHELPLTDIDVWLDLIKKYEKIDRLAVLTPLREIVDAELEQANARFYKTVARRVKHMRTLARGSDQAADVDAFIAELRKRHNRRKRLLAEFDRAGLP
;
A
#
# COMPACT_ATOMS: atom_id res chain seq x y z
N MET A 1 8.57 20.49 14.37
CA MET A 1 9.59 20.21 15.40
C MET A 1 10.18 18.86 15.01
N PHE A 2 11.44 18.83 14.56
CA PHE A 2 12.07 17.57 14.16
C PHE A 2 12.14 16.65 15.39
N GLY A 3 11.77 15.37 15.23
CA GLY A 3 12.00 14.38 16.28
C GLY A 3 13.50 14.20 16.57
N PRO A 4 13.89 13.46 17.62
CA PRO A 4 15.28 13.28 18.01
C PRO A 4 16.22 12.86 16.86
N VAL A 5 15.76 11.97 15.97
CA VAL A 5 16.52 11.53 14.79
C VAL A 5 16.74 12.67 13.79
N GLY A 6 15.74 13.54 13.58
CA GLY A 6 15.89 14.69 12.68
C GLY A 6 16.83 15.78 13.21
N ILE A 7 16.97 15.90 14.53
CA ILE A 7 17.99 16.78 15.15
C ILE A 7 19.39 16.21 14.89
N LEU A 8 19.53 14.89 15.04
CA LEU A 8 20.80 14.20 14.79
C LEU A 8 21.23 14.31 13.32
N ALA A 9 20.30 14.11 12.38
CA ALA A 9 20.55 14.28 10.95
C ALA A 9 21.01 15.71 10.60
N ALA A 10 20.37 16.74 11.17
CA ALA A 10 20.77 18.13 10.92
C ALA A 10 22.18 18.46 11.45
N ALA A 11 22.62 17.81 12.52
CA ALA A 11 23.96 18.01 13.07
C ALA A 11 25.08 17.40 12.21
N ALA A 12 24.75 16.46 11.30
CA ALA A 12 25.71 15.76 10.46
C ALA A 12 26.51 16.70 9.55
N GLU A 13 25.92 17.83 9.13
CA GLU A 13 26.58 18.83 8.30
C GLU A 13 27.73 19.53 9.02
N THR A 14 27.63 19.68 10.35
CA THR A 14 28.59 20.43 11.15
C THR A 14 29.57 19.56 11.92
N ASP A 15 29.14 18.36 12.31
CA ASP A 15 29.92 17.45 13.15
C ASP A 15 29.68 15.97 12.79
N PRO A 16 30.12 15.54 11.60
CA PRO A 16 29.85 14.18 11.13
C PRO A 16 30.51 13.10 11.98
N GLU A 17 31.64 13.38 12.62
CA GLU A 17 32.36 12.41 13.48
C GLU A 17 31.55 12.09 14.74
N ASP A 18 31.10 13.11 15.47
CA ASP A 18 30.27 12.90 16.66
C ASP A 18 28.91 12.31 16.28
N VAL A 19 28.31 12.75 15.18
CA VAL A 19 27.04 12.19 14.71
C VAL A 19 27.18 10.72 14.35
N PHE A 20 28.21 10.32 13.61
CA PHE A 20 28.47 8.91 13.28
C PHE A 20 28.61 8.07 14.57
N ALA A 21 29.44 8.54 15.51
CA ALA A 21 29.71 7.83 16.76
C ALA A 21 28.47 7.70 17.66
N VAL A 22 27.64 8.75 17.74
CA VAL A 22 26.36 8.73 18.48
C VAL A 22 25.36 7.83 17.79
N THR A 23 25.25 7.90 16.46
CA THR A 23 24.33 7.09 15.66
C THR A 23 24.64 5.61 15.80
N GLN A 24 25.91 5.20 15.71
CA GLN A 24 26.32 3.81 15.88
C GLN A 24 25.93 3.26 17.27
N LYS A 25 26.08 4.07 18.33
CA LYS A 25 25.66 3.70 19.70
C LYS A 25 24.15 3.63 19.84
N ALA A 26 23.43 4.55 19.19
CA ALA A 26 21.97 4.59 19.17
C ALA A 26 21.42 3.33 18.48
N ILE A 27 21.95 2.95 17.31
CA ILE A 27 21.61 1.71 16.61
C ILE A 27 21.77 0.50 17.53
N ALA A 28 22.94 0.32 18.15
CA ALA A 28 23.21 -0.80 19.05
C ALA A 28 22.24 -0.87 20.25
N SER A 29 21.78 0.27 20.75
CA SER A 29 20.82 0.34 21.86
C SER A 29 19.39 0.10 21.39
N SER A 30 18.99 0.67 20.27
CA SER A 30 17.65 0.53 19.68
C SER A 30 17.37 -0.89 19.21
N LEU A 31 18.36 -1.58 18.61
CA LEU A 31 18.24 -3.00 18.24
C LEU A 31 17.99 -3.91 19.46
N LYS A 32 18.61 -3.62 20.60
CA LYS A 32 18.36 -4.39 21.84
C LYS A 32 16.98 -4.10 22.43
N LEU A 33 16.49 -2.86 22.26
CA LEU A 33 15.22 -2.43 22.79
C LEU A 33 14.05 -3.00 21.98
N ILE A 34 14.12 -2.93 20.65
CA ILE A 34 13.03 -3.37 19.77
C ILE A 34 12.74 -4.86 19.90
N MET A 35 13.76 -5.68 20.18
CA MET A 35 13.59 -7.12 20.47
C MET A 35 12.73 -7.42 21.71
N ARG A 36 12.43 -6.41 22.54
CA ARG A 36 11.68 -6.54 23.79
C ARG A 36 10.46 -5.61 23.87
N ALA A 37 10.29 -4.75 22.88
CA ALA A 37 9.23 -3.75 22.85
C ALA A 37 8.14 -4.16 21.86
N ASP A 38 6.90 -3.74 22.15
CA ASP A 38 5.83 -3.81 21.16
C ASP A 38 5.95 -2.61 20.22
N ASP A 39 6.36 -2.88 18.99
CA ASP A 39 6.48 -1.89 17.92
C ASP A 39 5.36 -2.05 16.88
N SER A 40 4.17 -2.45 17.31
CA SER A 40 3.02 -2.63 16.42
C SER A 40 2.62 -1.36 15.66
N ASP A 41 3.00 -0.17 16.14
CA ASP A 41 2.80 1.11 15.44
C ASP A 41 3.98 1.49 14.51
N GLY A 42 5.06 0.71 14.50
CA GLY A 42 6.22 0.84 13.61
C GLY A 42 7.19 1.98 13.94
N ILE A 43 6.95 2.73 15.02
CA ILE A 43 7.70 3.95 15.32
C ILE A 43 9.18 3.65 15.63
N MET A 44 9.47 2.59 16.36
CA MET A 44 10.85 2.20 16.68
C MET A 44 11.56 1.68 15.44
N GLY A 45 10.89 0.85 14.64
CA GLY A 45 11.42 0.34 13.38
C GLY A 45 11.80 1.47 12.43
N ASP A 46 10.93 2.46 12.27
CA ASP A 46 11.19 3.62 11.42
C ASP A 46 12.35 4.48 11.95
N ALA A 47 12.44 4.66 13.27
CA ALA A 47 13.57 5.36 13.88
C ALA A 47 14.90 4.61 13.68
N ILE A 48 14.91 3.27 13.74
CA ILE A 48 16.11 2.46 13.50
C ILE A 48 16.56 2.57 12.04
N ARG A 49 15.63 2.48 11.08
CA ARG A 49 15.94 2.66 9.65
C ARG A 49 16.57 4.02 9.39
N ALA A 50 15.95 5.09 9.92
CA ALA A 50 16.51 6.44 9.78
C ALA A 50 17.89 6.60 10.46
N LEU A 51 18.17 5.88 11.55
CA LEU A 51 19.52 5.86 12.14
C LEU A 51 20.52 5.11 11.24
N LEU A 52 20.12 4.03 10.57
CA LEU A 52 20.98 3.31 9.63
C LEU A 52 21.34 4.17 8.42
N ASP A 53 20.38 4.93 7.90
CA ASP A 53 20.59 5.90 6.81
C ASP A 53 21.61 6.96 7.23
N ILE A 54 21.42 7.60 8.40
CA ILE A 54 22.37 8.59 8.95
C ILE A 54 23.76 7.98 9.13
N HIS A 55 23.83 6.72 9.59
CA HIS A 55 25.10 6.04 9.81
C HIS A 55 25.87 5.83 8.50
N ALA A 56 25.18 5.45 7.41
CA ALA A 56 25.78 5.32 6.09
C ALA A 56 26.24 6.69 5.56
N ASP A 57 25.36 7.70 5.60
CA ASP A 57 25.62 9.04 5.09
C ASP A 57 26.79 9.75 5.79
N THR A 58 26.97 9.49 7.09
CA THR A 58 28.03 10.12 7.89
C THR A 58 29.34 9.35 7.91
N ALA A 59 29.38 8.09 7.45
CA ALA A 59 30.58 7.26 7.50
C ALA A 59 31.76 7.87 6.73
N ALA A 60 31.52 8.37 5.51
CA ALA A 60 32.57 8.97 4.68
C ALA A 60 33.01 10.36 5.19
N PRO A 61 32.09 11.29 5.50
CA PRO A 61 32.46 12.59 6.09
C PRO A 61 33.18 12.48 7.43
N ALA A 62 32.85 11.49 8.26
CA ALA A 62 33.53 11.21 9.52
C ALA A 62 34.93 10.58 9.35
N GLY A 63 35.34 10.23 8.12
CA GLY A 63 36.66 9.64 7.87
C GLY A 63 36.84 8.25 8.49
N VAL A 64 35.77 7.48 8.64
CA VAL A 64 35.80 6.15 9.26
C VAL A 64 36.68 5.22 8.42
N SER A 65 37.59 4.48 9.07
CA SER A 65 38.47 3.58 8.33
C SER A 65 37.66 2.45 7.65
N PRO A 66 37.93 2.12 6.37
CA PRO A 66 37.20 1.05 5.68
C PRO A 66 37.25 -0.30 6.42
N THR A 67 38.38 -0.62 7.05
CA THR A 67 38.53 -1.86 7.83
C THR A 67 37.58 -1.90 9.04
N THR A 68 37.46 -0.79 9.77
CA THR A 68 36.54 -0.67 10.91
C THR A 68 35.10 -0.81 10.44
N LEU A 69 34.77 -0.12 9.34
CA LEU A 69 33.41 -0.10 8.80
C LEU A 69 32.99 -1.49 8.29
N VAL A 70 33.83 -2.16 7.49
CA VAL A 70 33.60 -3.54 7.04
C VAL A 70 33.36 -4.48 8.22
N THR A 71 34.17 -4.37 9.28
CA THR A 71 34.01 -5.19 10.49
C THR A 71 32.65 -4.95 11.16
N TRP A 72 32.20 -3.69 11.22
CA TRP A 72 30.89 -3.36 11.76
C TRP A 72 29.75 -3.90 10.87
N MET A 73 29.86 -3.75 9.55
CA MET A 73 28.85 -4.21 8.59
C MET A 73 28.64 -5.72 8.64
N ILE A 74 29.72 -6.50 8.73
CA ILE A 74 29.64 -7.96 8.87
C ILE A 74 28.99 -8.34 10.19
N LYS A 75 29.40 -7.72 11.30
CA LYS A 75 28.79 -7.98 12.62
C LYS A 75 27.31 -7.64 12.65
N PHE A 76 26.93 -6.52 12.05
CA PHE A 76 25.55 -6.08 11.98
C PHE A 76 24.66 -7.10 11.27
N GLN A 77 25.15 -7.71 10.18
CA GLN A 77 24.34 -8.60 9.36
C GLN A 77 24.39 -10.07 9.80
N PHE A 78 25.52 -10.57 10.29
CA PHE A 78 25.74 -12.00 10.52
C PHE A 78 25.90 -12.39 12.00
N GLU A 79 26.21 -11.43 12.89
CA GLU A 79 26.43 -11.71 14.32
C GLU A 79 25.33 -11.11 15.22
N ASN A 80 24.42 -10.32 14.66
CA ASN A 80 23.39 -9.62 15.40
C ASN A 80 22.18 -10.52 15.67
N GLU A 81 21.63 -10.44 16.89
CA GLU A 81 20.41 -11.17 17.27
C GLU A 81 19.14 -10.60 16.62
N CYS A 82 19.17 -9.33 16.21
CA CYS A 82 18.06 -8.67 15.53
C CYS A 82 18.25 -8.77 14.01
N ASP A 83 17.45 -9.61 13.36
CA ASP A 83 17.48 -9.92 11.93
C ASP A 83 16.43 -9.14 11.10
N PHE A 84 15.68 -8.23 11.73
CA PHE A 84 14.62 -7.44 11.07
C PHE A 84 15.14 -6.31 10.18
N PHE A 85 16.42 -5.98 10.29
CA PHE A 85 17.05 -4.84 9.62
C PHE A 85 18.22 -5.28 8.78
N THR A 86 18.34 -4.69 7.60
CA THR A 86 19.44 -4.89 6.66
C THR A 86 20.15 -3.56 6.42
N ILE A 87 21.41 -3.63 6.02
CA ILE A 87 22.18 -2.48 5.53
C ILE A 87 22.53 -2.69 4.07
N ASP A 88 22.47 -1.64 3.28
CA ASP A 88 22.84 -1.70 1.88
C ASP A 88 24.33 -1.40 1.70
N PRO A 89 25.15 -2.34 1.19
CA PRO A 89 26.56 -2.07 0.95
C PRO A 89 26.81 -0.95 -0.08
N ALA A 90 25.85 -0.62 -0.94
CA ALA A 90 25.98 0.48 -1.88
C ALA A 90 26.03 1.84 -1.15
N ASP A 91 25.27 2.03 -0.08
CA ASP A 91 25.24 3.29 0.69
C ASP A 91 26.57 3.56 1.40
N TYR A 92 27.31 2.50 1.76
CA TYR A 92 28.63 2.61 2.39
C TYR A 92 29.78 2.72 1.37
N ALA A 93 29.52 2.58 0.07
CA ALA A 93 30.56 2.62 -0.96
C ALA A 93 31.42 3.89 -0.93
N PRO A 94 30.88 5.10 -0.69
CA PRO A 94 31.69 6.32 -0.58
C PRO A 94 32.72 6.27 0.57
N ALA A 95 32.38 5.63 1.70
CA ALA A 95 33.26 5.51 2.86
C ALA A 95 34.27 4.37 2.69
N LEU A 96 33.86 3.29 2.02
CA LEU A 96 34.69 2.09 1.82
C LEU A 96 35.73 2.29 0.72
N GLY A 97 35.36 2.94 -0.38
CA GLY A 97 36.12 2.94 -1.63
C GLY A 97 36.42 1.53 -2.17
N ASP A 98 37.14 1.45 -3.28
CA ASP A 98 37.41 0.17 -3.97
C ASP A 98 38.05 -0.88 -3.06
N LYS A 99 39.00 -0.45 -2.20
CA LYS A 99 39.70 -1.35 -1.28
C LYS A 99 38.79 -1.87 -0.16
N GLY A 100 37.91 -1.02 0.38
CA GLY A 100 36.95 -1.42 1.40
C GLY A 100 35.91 -2.39 0.84
N ILE A 101 35.40 -2.11 -0.37
CA ILE A 101 34.45 -3.00 -1.06
C ILE A 101 35.11 -4.34 -1.40
N ALA A 102 36.36 -4.35 -1.87
CA ALA A 102 37.09 -5.60 -2.12
C ALA A 102 37.24 -6.45 -0.84
N ARG A 103 37.60 -5.80 0.28
CA ARG A 103 37.69 -6.47 1.59
C ARG A 103 36.33 -6.98 2.06
N TYR A 104 35.26 -6.21 1.84
CA TYR A 104 33.91 -6.61 2.19
C TYR A 104 33.49 -7.88 1.43
N ARG A 105 33.75 -7.94 0.11
CA ARG A 105 33.54 -9.12 -0.72
C ARG A 105 34.35 -10.33 -0.24
N GLU A 106 35.61 -10.14 0.14
CA GLU A 106 36.45 -11.20 0.71
C GLU A 106 35.82 -11.80 1.97
N GLN A 107 35.34 -10.97 2.91
CA GLN A 107 34.69 -11.46 4.13
C GLN A 107 33.35 -12.16 3.85
N LEU A 108 32.55 -11.67 2.90
CA LEU A 108 31.34 -12.39 2.47
C LEU A 108 31.67 -13.75 1.86
N GLY A 109 32.78 -13.86 1.13
CA GLY A 109 33.31 -15.12 0.61
C GLY A 109 33.70 -16.10 1.71
N GLU A 110 34.44 -15.63 2.72
CA GLU A 110 34.80 -16.43 3.89
C GLU A 110 33.56 -16.95 4.65
N ILE A 111 32.53 -16.12 4.82
CA ILE A 111 31.27 -16.53 5.45
C ILE A 111 30.58 -17.61 4.60
N ARG A 112 30.52 -17.42 3.28
CA ARG A 112 29.95 -18.37 2.33
C ARG A 112 30.65 -19.73 2.36
N ASP A 113 31.97 -19.75 2.44
CA ASP A 113 32.77 -20.99 2.47
C ASP A 113 32.60 -21.75 3.79
N ASN A 114 32.30 -21.04 4.88
CA ASN A 114 32.08 -21.62 6.20
C ASN A 114 30.63 -22.06 6.46
N LEU A 115 29.69 -21.72 5.59
CA LEU A 115 28.32 -22.22 5.63
C LEU A 115 28.30 -23.71 5.29
N GLY A 116 28.21 -24.55 6.32
CA GLY A 116 28.01 -26.00 6.18
C GLY A 116 26.70 -26.37 5.45
N PRO A 117 26.43 -27.66 5.17
CA PRO A 117 25.20 -28.08 4.48
C PRO A 117 23.95 -27.62 5.24
N VAL A 118 23.19 -26.72 4.62
CA VAL A 118 22.18 -25.87 5.25
C VAL A 118 20.80 -26.56 5.31
N SER A 119 20.07 -26.41 6.43
CA SER A 119 18.63 -26.71 6.54
C SER A 119 17.77 -25.55 6.01
N GLU A 120 16.53 -25.81 5.60
CA GLU A 120 15.61 -24.77 5.11
C GLU A 120 15.41 -23.64 6.14
N PHE A 121 15.58 -22.39 5.67
CA PHE A 121 15.60 -21.11 6.41
C PHE A 121 16.87 -20.82 7.24
N ASN A 122 17.84 -20.15 6.61
CA ASN A 122 19.05 -19.65 7.26
C ASN A 122 19.21 -18.14 6.99
N HIS A 123 19.20 -17.34 8.05
CA HIS A 123 19.42 -15.89 8.02
C HIS A 123 20.68 -15.51 7.25
N ASP A 124 21.79 -16.22 7.48
CA ASP A 124 23.08 -15.95 6.83
C ASP A 124 23.00 -16.13 5.31
N LYS A 125 22.21 -17.12 4.85
CA LYS A 125 21.99 -17.34 3.41
C LYS A 125 21.22 -16.18 2.80
N SER A 126 20.14 -15.74 3.45
CA SER A 126 19.35 -14.58 3.00
C SER A 126 20.19 -13.30 3.00
N ALA A 127 21.02 -13.10 4.01
CA ALA A 127 21.94 -11.96 4.09
C ALA A 127 22.99 -11.99 2.96
N LEU A 128 23.55 -13.16 2.63
CA LEU A 128 24.45 -13.31 1.49
C LEU A 128 23.76 -13.02 0.15
N GLU A 129 22.54 -13.55 -0.07
CA GLU A 129 21.76 -13.29 -1.28
C GLU A 129 21.44 -11.79 -1.44
N TYR A 130 21.05 -11.14 -0.36
CA TYR A 130 20.83 -9.69 -0.35
C TYR A 130 22.12 -8.89 -0.67
N ASN A 131 23.26 -9.30 -0.12
CA ASN A 131 24.53 -8.66 -0.44
C ASN A 131 24.94 -8.85 -1.91
N ASP A 132 24.73 -10.04 -2.47
CA ASP A 132 24.99 -10.31 -3.89
C ASP A 132 24.13 -9.41 -4.80
N GLN A 133 22.87 -9.20 -4.42
CA GLN A 133 21.95 -8.29 -5.10
C GLN A 133 22.45 -6.85 -5.09
N ARG A 134 22.74 -6.31 -3.90
CA ARG A 134 23.16 -4.92 -3.74
C ARG A 134 24.54 -4.64 -4.34
N LEU A 135 25.48 -5.58 -4.24
CA LEU A 135 26.79 -5.44 -4.89
C LEU A 135 26.68 -5.45 -6.42
N ALA A 136 25.76 -6.23 -7.01
CA ALA A 136 25.51 -6.17 -8.45
C ALA A 136 24.97 -4.81 -8.91
N ILE A 137 24.13 -4.18 -8.09
CA ILE A 137 23.61 -2.82 -8.33
C ILE A 137 24.73 -1.78 -8.21
N LEU A 138 25.56 -1.89 -7.16
CA LEU A 138 26.73 -1.02 -6.98
C LEU A 138 27.68 -1.10 -8.19
N ASP A 139 27.92 -2.31 -8.69
CA ASP A 139 28.77 -2.54 -9.87
C ASP A 139 28.10 -2.10 -11.19
N ARG A 140 26.79 -1.79 -11.14
CA ARG A 140 25.96 -1.49 -12.31
C ARG A 140 26.03 -2.60 -13.38
N ASP A 141 26.20 -3.85 -12.95
CA ASP A 141 26.31 -5.02 -13.82
C ASP A 141 24.92 -5.61 -14.08
N VAL A 142 24.38 -5.32 -15.26
CA VAL A 142 23.06 -5.80 -15.72
C VAL A 142 22.96 -7.33 -15.66
N ASP A 143 23.99 -8.05 -16.09
CA ASP A 143 23.95 -9.50 -16.13
C ASP A 143 23.99 -10.07 -14.70
N ALA A 144 24.76 -9.45 -13.80
CA ALA A 144 24.76 -9.82 -12.39
C ALA A 144 23.42 -9.54 -11.73
N ILE A 145 22.80 -8.38 -12.00
CA ILE A 145 21.47 -8.03 -11.49
C ILE A 145 20.44 -9.08 -11.91
N ILE A 146 20.39 -9.44 -13.19
CA ILE A 146 19.46 -10.47 -13.68
C ILE A 146 19.70 -11.80 -12.98
N ARG A 147 20.97 -12.21 -12.78
CA ARG A 147 21.31 -13.46 -12.09
C ARG A 147 20.88 -13.47 -10.62
N THR A 148 20.99 -12.35 -9.90
CA THR A 148 20.76 -12.28 -8.44
C THR A 148 19.32 -11.90 -8.07
N HIS A 149 18.61 -11.15 -8.93
CA HIS A 149 17.24 -10.68 -8.69
C HIS A 149 16.17 -11.51 -9.40
N CYS A 150 16.55 -12.41 -10.31
CA CYS A 150 15.64 -13.33 -10.99
C CYS A 150 15.96 -14.81 -10.71
N LEU A 151 16.19 -15.18 -9.43
CA LEU A 151 16.51 -16.56 -9.05
C LEU A 151 15.41 -17.56 -9.47
N ASN A 152 14.15 -17.11 -9.49
CA ASN A 152 13.05 -17.88 -10.04
C ASN A 152 12.27 -17.07 -11.10
N PRO A 153 12.49 -17.32 -12.40
CA PRO A 153 11.79 -16.60 -13.48
C PRO A 153 10.30 -16.97 -13.60
N GLU A 154 9.83 -18.00 -12.89
CA GLU A 154 8.42 -18.39 -12.82
C GLU A 154 7.67 -17.69 -11.67
N ASN A 155 8.09 -16.47 -11.31
CA ASN A 155 7.44 -15.70 -10.27
C ASN A 155 7.48 -14.19 -10.56
N ALA A 156 6.31 -13.57 -10.61
CA ALA A 156 6.14 -12.14 -10.89
C ALA A 156 6.95 -11.23 -9.94
N ALA A 157 7.12 -11.62 -8.67
CA ALA A 157 7.86 -10.83 -7.69
C ALA A 157 9.34 -10.69 -8.09
N TRP A 158 9.98 -11.79 -8.50
CA TRP A 158 11.39 -11.78 -8.92
C TRP A 158 11.59 -11.00 -10.22
N LEU A 159 10.65 -11.12 -11.16
CA LEU A 159 10.66 -10.30 -12.37
C LEU A 159 10.53 -8.80 -12.03
N HIS A 160 9.68 -8.45 -11.07
CA HIS A 160 9.47 -7.08 -10.60
C HIS A 160 10.68 -6.53 -9.85
N ASP A 161 11.29 -7.32 -8.97
CA ASP A 161 12.51 -6.93 -8.25
C ASP A 161 13.68 -6.70 -9.21
N THR A 162 13.80 -7.52 -10.26
CA THR A 162 14.76 -7.29 -11.35
C THR A 162 14.51 -5.96 -12.06
N ALA A 163 13.25 -5.64 -12.37
CA ALA A 163 12.89 -4.37 -12.99
C ALA A 163 13.29 -3.16 -12.12
N ARG A 164 13.06 -3.24 -10.80
CA ARG A 164 13.42 -2.19 -9.85
C ARG A 164 14.93 -1.99 -9.77
N ALA A 165 15.71 -3.08 -9.69
CA ALA A 165 17.17 -3.02 -9.67
C ALA A 165 17.75 -2.38 -10.94
N LEU A 166 17.18 -2.70 -12.10
CA LEU A 166 17.58 -2.08 -13.38
C LEU A 166 17.23 -0.59 -13.44
N ALA A 167 16.07 -0.20 -12.93
CA ALA A 167 15.67 1.20 -12.86
C ALA A 167 16.61 2.01 -11.94
N GLU A 168 17.08 1.41 -10.84
CA GLU A 168 18.00 2.04 -9.89
C GLU A 168 19.35 2.39 -10.53
N ILE A 169 19.86 1.53 -11.41
CA ILE A 169 21.08 1.82 -12.17
C ILE A 169 20.82 2.68 -13.42
N GLY A 170 19.58 3.10 -13.68
CA GLY A 170 19.21 3.96 -14.81
C GLY A 170 19.05 3.22 -16.15
N GLU A 171 18.99 1.89 -16.14
CA GLU A 171 18.71 1.07 -17.32
C GLU A 171 17.19 1.00 -17.56
N TYR A 172 16.58 2.17 -17.81
CA TYR A 172 15.12 2.34 -17.81
C TYR A 172 14.40 1.54 -18.89
N ASP A 173 15.00 1.42 -20.08
CA ASP A 173 14.40 0.63 -21.17
C ASP A 173 14.26 -0.84 -20.77
N LEU A 174 15.31 -1.41 -20.17
CA LEU A 174 15.28 -2.79 -19.69
C LEU A 174 14.35 -2.91 -18.46
N ALA A 175 14.35 -1.94 -17.56
CA ALA A 175 13.44 -1.91 -16.43
C ALA A 175 11.96 -1.94 -16.87
N ILE A 176 11.60 -1.17 -17.90
CA ILE A 176 10.26 -1.16 -18.51
C ILE A 176 9.90 -2.56 -19.04
N ASP A 177 10.81 -3.18 -19.78
CA ASP A 177 10.58 -4.52 -20.35
C ASP A 177 10.39 -5.59 -19.27
N TRP A 178 11.17 -5.55 -18.19
CA TRP A 178 11.05 -6.48 -17.06
C TRP A 178 9.78 -6.24 -16.24
N ALA A 179 9.41 -4.97 -15.99
CA ALA A 179 8.16 -4.64 -15.30
C ALA A 179 6.93 -5.07 -16.13
N HIS A 180 7.00 -4.92 -17.46
CA HIS A 180 5.99 -5.43 -18.38
C HIS A 180 5.89 -6.97 -18.30
N ARG A 181 7.01 -7.70 -18.32
CA ARG A 181 6.99 -9.16 -18.14
C ARG A 181 6.36 -9.59 -16.82
N ALA A 182 6.68 -8.91 -15.73
CA ALA A 182 6.10 -9.16 -14.41
C ALA A 182 4.58 -8.88 -14.38
N THR A 183 4.13 -7.83 -15.07
CA THR A 183 2.72 -7.46 -15.23
C THR A 183 1.92 -8.57 -15.93
N TYR A 184 2.48 -9.13 -17.00
CA TYR A 184 1.82 -10.15 -17.80
C TYR A 184 2.03 -11.59 -17.31
N PHE A 185 2.82 -11.78 -16.25
CA PHE A 185 3.06 -13.10 -15.67
C PHE A 185 1.77 -13.79 -15.20
N GLY A 186 0.85 -13.05 -14.57
CA GLY A 186 -0.41 -13.60 -14.06
C GLY A 186 -1.43 -12.52 -13.72
N LEU A 187 -2.46 -12.89 -12.94
CA LEU A 187 -3.50 -12.00 -12.44
C LEU A 187 -3.40 -11.76 -10.92
N SER A 188 -2.30 -12.20 -10.28
CA SER A 188 -2.12 -12.05 -8.85
C SER A 188 -1.82 -10.59 -8.46
N PHE A 189 -1.93 -10.29 -7.17
CA PHE A 189 -1.60 -8.96 -6.65
C PHE A 189 -0.15 -8.56 -6.96
N GLN A 190 0.78 -9.52 -7.05
CA GLN A 190 2.17 -9.23 -7.43
C GLN A 190 2.26 -8.70 -8.87
N SER A 191 1.49 -9.26 -9.81
CA SER A 191 1.42 -8.75 -11.18
C SER A 191 0.73 -7.38 -11.26
N GLU A 192 -0.29 -7.12 -10.44
CA GLU A 192 -0.89 -5.77 -10.34
C GLU A 192 0.11 -4.75 -9.76
N THR A 193 0.90 -5.13 -8.76
CA THR A 193 1.97 -4.27 -8.22
C THR A 193 3.01 -3.96 -9.30
N ALA A 194 3.46 -4.96 -10.05
CA ALA A 194 4.38 -4.76 -11.16
C ALA A 194 3.79 -3.85 -12.26
N ALA A 195 2.48 -3.94 -12.52
CA ALA A 195 1.78 -3.07 -13.46
C ALA A 195 1.84 -1.60 -13.05
N ASN A 196 1.79 -1.31 -11.75
CA ASN A 196 1.94 0.05 -11.24
C ASN A 196 3.34 0.59 -11.52
N THR A 197 4.38 -0.17 -11.20
CA THR A 197 5.78 0.20 -11.50
C THR A 197 6.02 0.34 -13.00
N TRP A 198 5.45 -0.55 -13.83
CA TRP A 198 5.54 -0.44 -15.28
C TRP A 198 4.97 0.89 -15.78
N CYS A 199 3.77 1.28 -15.33
CA CYS A 199 3.18 2.56 -15.69
C CYS A 199 3.97 3.76 -15.14
N GLU A 200 4.53 3.68 -13.93
CA GLU A 200 5.37 4.74 -13.36
C GLU A 200 6.65 4.95 -14.20
N LEU A 201 7.30 3.87 -14.64
CA LEU A 201 8.45 3.94 -15.54
C LEU A 201 8.08 4.50 -16.91
N LEU A 202 6.94 4.10 -17.48
CA LEU A 202 6.45 4.69 -18.73
C LEU A 202 6.17 6.19 -18.57
N ALA A 203 5.48 6.60 -17.50
CA ALA A 203 5.21 8.02 -17.26
C ALA A 203 6.49 8.88 -17.21
N ALA A 204 7.55 8.35 -16.59
CA ALA A 204 8.82 9.06 -16.45
C ALA A 204 9.70 9.04 -17.71
N HIS A 205 9.71 7.93 -18.47
CA HIS A 205 10.71 7.70 -19.51
C HIS A 205 10.13 7.46 -20.92
N ARG A 206 8.86 7.07 -21.03
CA ARG A 206 8.15 6.79 -22.30
C ARG A 206 6.66 7.18 -22.21
N PRO A 207 6.32 8.46 -22.00
CA PRO A 207 4.94 8.89 -21.72
C PRO A 207 3.97 8.62 -22.87
N ASP A 208 4.45 8.56 -24.11
CA ASP A 208 3.63 8.24 -25.29
C ASP A 208 3.02 6.83 -25.23
N ASP A 209 3.64 5.90 -24.50
CA ASP A 209 3.16 4.52 -24.32
C ASP A 209 2.22 4.37 -23.11
N LEU A 210 2.15 5.39 -22.23
CA LEU A 210 1.48 5.29 -20.93
C LEU A 210 -0.02 5.05 -21.04
N LEU A 211 -0.71 5.76 -21.93
CA LEU A 211 -2.16 5.65 -22.07
C LEU A 211 -2.57 4.24 -22.52
N ALA A 212 -1.83 3.64 -23.45
CA ALA A 212 -2.05 2.28 -23.90
C ALA A 212 -1.85 1.30 -22.73
N ALA A 213 -0.74 1.42 -22.01
CA ALA A 213 -0.46 0.58 -20.84
C ALA A 213 -1.53 0.70 -19.75
N ARG A 214 -1.97 1.91 -19.40
CA ARG A 214 -3.03 2.13 -18.40
C ARG A 214 -4.36 1.53 -18.83
N THR A 215 -4.67 1.60 -20.11
CA THR A 215 -5.88 0.98 -20.67
C THR A 215 -5.82 -0.53 -20.52
N ASP A 216 -4.69 -1.15 -20.84
CA ASP A 216 -4.48 -2.59 -20.69
C ASP A 216 -4.54 -3.04 -19.22
N VAL A 217 -3.90 -2.29 -18.32
CA VAL A 217 -3.92 -2.58 -16.87
C VAL A 217 -5.34 -2.48 -16.32
N PHE A 218 -6.10 -1.45 -16.71
CA PHE A 218 -7.51 -1.33 -16.31
C PHE A 218 -8.34 -2.52 -16.79
N ARG A 219 -8.19 -2.94 -18.06
CA ARG A 219 -8.94 -4.09 -18.59
C ARG A 219 -8.57 -5.41 -17.91
N ARG A 220 -7.31 -5.55 -17.50
CA ARG A 220 -6.81 -6.77 -16.82
C ARG A 220 -7.26 -6.87 -15.37
N TRP A 221 -7.37 -5.73 -14.67
CA TRP A 221 -7.90 -5.64 -13.32
C TRP A 221 -8.94 -4.52 -13.22
N PRO A 222 -10.17 -4.72 -13.74
CA PRO A 222 -11.19 -3.68 -13.71
C PRO A 222 -11.60 -3.34 -12.28
N SER A 223 -11.40 -2.09 -11.89
CA SER A 223 -11.82 -1.56 -10.58
C SER A 223 -11.90 -0.04 -10.64
N ALA A 224 -12.56 0.58 -9.66
CA ALA A 224 -12.56 2.03 -9.52
C ALA A 224 -11.12 2.58 -9.40
N LYS A 225 -10.22 1.84 -8.73
CA LYS A 225 -8.82 2.20 -8.52
C LYS A 225 -8.03 2.24 -9.83
N THR A 226 -8.10 1.20 -10.66
CA THR A 226 -7.38 1.15 -11.94
C THR A 226 -7.99 2.11 -12.96
N ALA A 227 -9.31 2.30 -12.95
CA ALA A 227 -9.98 3.33 -13.73
C ALA A 227 -9.56 4.75 -13.31
N ALA A 228 -9.39 5.02 -12.01
CA ALA A 228 -8.91 6.32 -11.52
C ALA A 228 -7.51 6.66 -12.03
N LYS A 229 -6.60 5.67 -12.01
CA LYS A 229 -5.24 5.83 -12.57
C LYS A 229 -5.27 6.09 -14.07
N LEU A 230 -6.10 5.34 -14.81
CA LEU A 230 -6.29 5.56 -16.24
C LEU A 230 -6.87 6.96 -16.51
N HIS A 231 -7.89 7.40 -15.77
CA HIS A 231 -8.47 8.73 -15.91
C HIS A 231 -7.44 9.84 -15.67
N ALA A 232 -6.64 9.71 -14.61
CA ALA A 232 -5.59 10.68 -14.28
C ALA A 232 -4.55 10.81 -15.40
N ASP A 233 -4.08 9.68 -15.94
CA ASP A 233 -3.03 9.66 -16.95
C ASP A 233 -3.54 9.91 -18.38
N ALA A 234 -4.84 9.68 -18.65
CA ALA A 234 -5.44 9.99 -19.94
C ALA A 234 -5.60 11.50 -20.17
N GLY A 235 -5.84 12.29 -19.12
CA GLY A 235 -5.96 13.75 -19.23
C GLY A 235 -6.93 14.18 -20.34
N ASN A 236 -6.42 14.90 -21.35
CA ASN A 236 -7.22 15.37 -22.48
C ASN A 236 -7.72 14.24 -23.41
N ASP A 237 -7.08 13.08 -23.37
CA ASP A 237 -7.46 11.91 -24.18
C ASP A 237 -8.51 11.05 -23.49
N TRP A 238 -8.95 11.39 -22.26
CA TRP A 238 -10.02 10.68 -21.56
C TRP A 238 -11.27 10.39 -22.42
N PRO A 239 -11.77 11.32 -23.25
CA PRO A 239 -12.92 11.05 -24.11
C PRO A 239 -12.75 9.86 -25.06
N THR A 240 -11.52 9.46 -25.38
CA THR A 240 -11.23 8.33 -26.28
C THR A 240 -11.41 6.96 -25.61
N VAL A 241 -11.26 6.88 -24.28
CA VAL A 241 -11.34 5.65 -23.49
C VAL A 241 -12.55 5.60 -22.56
N ARG A 242 -13.20 6.74 -22.29
CA ARG A 242 -14.30 6.88 -21.34
C ARG A 242 -15.39 5.83 -21.52
N ASP A 243 -15.90 5.68 -22.74
CA ASP A 243 -17.06 4.82 -23.01
C ASP A 243 -16.72 3.33 -22.77
N ASP A 244 -15.48 2.91 -23.07
CA ASP A 244 -14.97 1.57 -22.76
C ASP A 244 -14.85 1.36 -21.25
N VAL A 245 -14.31 2.36 -20.52
CA VAL A 245 -14.20 2.30 -19.06
C VAL A 245 -15.58 2.18 -18.40
N THR A 246 -16.56 2.98 -18.85
CA THR A 246 -17.94 2.90 -18.35
C THR A 246 -18.55 1.53 -18.63
N ALA A 247 -18.37 0.98 -19.84
CA ALA A 247 -18.91 -0.32 -20.21
C ALA A 247 -18.30 -1.46 -19.38
N VAL A 248 -16.98 -1.44 -19.17
CA VAL A 248 -16.28 -2.47 -18.39
C VAL A 248 -16.65 -2.37 -16.90
N LEU A 249 -16.68 -1.16 -16.32
CA LEU A 249 -17.03 -0.98 -14.91
C LEU A 249 -18.48 -1.36 -14.61
N ALA A 250 -19.40 -1.29 -15.56
CA ALA A 250 -20.79 -1.68 -15.35
C ALA A 250 -20.95 -3.14 -14.87
N ALA A 251 -19.96 -4.01 -15.11
CA ALA A 251 -19.93 -5.37 -14.57
C ALA A 251 -19.73 -5.43 -13.04
N SER A 252 -19.18 -4.36 -12.44
CA SER A 252 -19.05 -4.17 -10.99
C SER A 252 -19.74 -2.85 -10.58
N PRO A 253 -21.06 -2.90 -10.25
CA PRO A 253 -21.82 -1.69 -9.88
C PRO A 253 -21.18 -0.85 -8.78
N ALA A 254 -20.55 -1.50 -7.79
CA ALA A 254 -19.86 -0.82 -6.70
C ALA A 254 -18.69 0.03 -7.23
N ASP A 255 -17.86 -0.53 -8.10
CA ASP A 255 -16.74 0.19 -8.71
C ASP A 255 -17.23 1.29 -9.66
N ALA A 256 -18.24 1.02 -10.48
CA ALA A 256 -18.81 2.00 -11.40
C ALA A 256 -19.31 3.25 -10.66
N VAL A 257 -20.13 3.05 -9.62
CA VAL A 257 -20.68 4.14 -8.81
C VAL A 257 -19.59 4.88 -8.05
N SER A 258 -18.64 4.15 -7.44
CA SER A 258 -17.53 4.77 -6.70
C SER A 258 -16.63 5.60 -7.61
N PHE A 259 -16.34 5.11 -8.82
CA PHE A 259 -15.57 5.85 -9.82
C PHE A 259 -16.29 7.14 -10.25
N THR A 260 -17.58 7.07 -10.58
CA THR A 260 -18.38 8.25 -10.96
C THR A 260 -18.45 9.26 -9.80
N LEU A 261 -18.60 8.77 -8.57
CA LEU A 261 -18.75 9.59 -7.38
C LEU A 261 -17.45 10.29 -6.97
N ASP A 262 -16.34 9.56 -6.90
CA ASP A 262 -15.10 10.05 -6.27
C ASP A 262 -14.05 10.52 -7.27
N VAL A 263 -14.06 9.98 -8.50
CA VAL A 263 -13.07 10.34 -9.54
C VAL A 263 -13.66 11.34 -10.52
N ILE A 264 -14.81 11.03 -11.11
CA ILE A 264 -15.50 11.97 -12.03
C ILE A 264 -16.09 13.15 -11.24
N GLY A 265 -16.52 12.90 -10.00
CA GLY A 265 -17.07 13.93 -9.12
C GLY A 265 -18.52 14.31 -9.46
N ASP A 266 -19.24 13.47 -10.21
CA ASP A 266 -20.64 13.70 -10.57
C ASP A 266 -21.57 12.92 -9.64
N LEU A 267 -21.97 13.59 -8.56
CA LEU A 267 -22.87 13.01 -7.55
C LEU A 267 -24.26 12.68 -8.12
N ARG A 268 -24.77 13.41 -9.12
CA ARG A 268 -26.10 13.12 -9.70
C ARG A 268 -26.02 11.91 -10.62
N ALA A 269 -25.00 11.86 -11.48
CA ALA A 269 -24.78 10.69 -12.33
C ALA A 269 -24.50 9.43 -11.50
N ALA A 270 -23.72 9.52 -10.42
CA ALA A 270 -23.50 8.39 -9.52
C ALA A 270 -24.80 7.91 -8.86
N TRP A 271 -25.70 8.84 -8.50
CA TRP A 271 -27.02 8.52 -7.96
C TRP A 271 -27.91 7.78 -8.97
N GLU A 272 -28.01 8.30 -10.19
CA GLU A 272 -28.75 7.67 -11.29
C GLU A 272 -28.19 6.29 -11.62
N GLN A 273 -26.88 6.19 -11.78
CA GLN A 273 -26.16 4.95 -12.04
C GLN A 273 -26.38 3.88 -10.96
N ALA A 274 -26.43 4.26 -9.68
CA ALA A 274 -26.70 3.34 -8.59
C ALA A 274 -28.11 2.72 -8.63
N HIS A 275 -29.08 3.39 -9.26
CA HIS A 275 -30.44 2.87 -9.46
C HIS A 275 -30.57 2.06 -10.75
N GLU A 276 -29.81 2.42 -11.79
CA GLU A 276 -29.80 1.70 -13.07
C GLU A 276 -29.03 0.37 -12.97
N LEU A 277 -27.94 0.35 -12.20
CA LEU A 277 -27.15 -0.84 -11.93
C LEU A 277 -27.69 -1.56 -10.69
N PRO A 278 -27.58 -2.90 -10.62
CA PRO A 278 -27.97 -3.66 -9.42
C PRO A 278 -26.94 -3.51 -8.29
N LEU A 279 -26.78 -2.29 -7.76
CA LEU A 279 -25.85 -2.01 -6.66
C LEU A 279 -26.37 -2.63 -5.35
N THR A 280 -25.63 -3.59 -4.81
CA THR A 280 -25.93 -4.23 -3.52
C THR A 280 -24.94 -3.89 -2.41
N ASP A 281 -23.85 -3.20 -2.74
CA ASP A 281 -22.83 -2.84 -1.76
C ASP A 281 -23.36 -1.76 -0.81
N ILE A 282 -23.51 -2.12 0.46
CA ILE A 282 -24.09 -1.24 1.48
C ILE A 282 -23.17 -0.06 1.76
N ASP A 283 -21.85 -0.24 1.77
CA ASP A 283 -20.93 0.84 2.14
C ASP A 283 -20.90 1.91 1.04
N VAL A 284 -20.91 1.51 -0.24
CA VAL A 284 -21.05 2.43 -1.38
C VAL A 284 -22.37 3.19 -1.33
N TRP A 285 -23.49 2.50 -1.08
CA TRP A 285 -24.79 3.15 -0.92
C TRP A 285 -24.80 4.17 0.21
N LEU A 286 -24.18 3.86 1.34
CA LEU A 286 -24.18 4.75 2.50
C LEU A 286 -23.34 6.00 2.28
N ASP A 287 -22.20 5.90 1.61
CA ASP A 287 -21.44 7.08 1.24
C ASP A 287 -22.20 7.96 0.22
N LEU A 288 -22.82 7.32 -0.77
CA LEU A 288 -23.65 7.99 -1.76
C LEU A 288 -24.85 8.71 -1.11
N ILE A 289 -25.60 8.04 -0.22
CA ILE A 289 -26.73 8.62 0.54
C ILE A 289 -26.26 9.82 1.36
N LYS A 290 -25.14 9.69 2.09
CA LYS A 290 -24.59 10.76 2.93
C LYS A 290 -24.27 12.01 2.11
N LYS A 291 -23.80 11.85 0.86
CA LYS A 291 -23.52 12.95 -0.05
C LYS A 291 -24.81 13.49 -0.70
N TYR A 292 -25.71 12.62 -1.17
CA TYR A 292 -26.91 12.97 -1.93
C TYR A 292 -28.04 13.58 -1.08
N GLU A 293 -28.11 13.26 0.22
CA GLU A 293 -29.06 13.86 1.16
C GLU A 293 -29.06 15.40 1.12
N LYS A 294 -27.89 16.00 0.83
CA LYS A 294 -27.72 17.46 0.71
C LYS A 294 -28.40 18.05 -0.53
N ILE A 295 -28.63 17.24 -1.55
CA ILE A 295 -29.32 17.60 -2.79
C ILE A 295 -30.83 17.35 -2.62
N ASP A 296 -31.19 16.12 -2.25
CA ASP A 296 -32.56 15.71 -2.03
C ASP A 296 -32.64 14.76 -0.83
N ARG A 297 -33.05 15.33 0.31
CA ARG A 297 -33.18 14.62 1.59
C ARG A 297 -34.26 13.55 1.58
N LEU A 298 -35.26 13.61 0.68
CA LEU A 298 -36.36 12.65 0.65
C LEU A 298 -36.04 11.50 -0.30
N ALA A 299 -35.33 11.76 -1.40
CA ALA A 299 -34.90 10.72 -2.34
C ALA A 299 -34.11 9.58 -1.68
N VAL A 300 -33.33 9.88 -0.64
CA VAL A 300 -32.52 8.88 0.07
C VAL A 300 -33.30 7.92 0.96
N LEU A 301 -34.59 8.19 1.21
CA LEU A 301 -35.42 7.37 2.10
C LEU A 301 -35.64 5.95 1.55
N THR A 302 -35.80 5.81 0.23
CA THR A 302 -36.02 4.50 -0.39
C THR A 302 -34.79 3.60 -0.27
N PRO A 303 -33.58 4.00 -0.71
CA PRO A 303 -32.38 3.18 -0.50
C PRO A 303 -32.06 2.90 0.98
N LEU A 304 -32.30 3.85 1.89
CA LEU A 304 -32.14 3.62 3.33
C LEU A 304 -33.08 2.52 3.85
N ARG A 305 -34.30 2.43 3.32
CA ARG A 305 -35.27 1.38 3.66
C ARG A 305 -34.75 0.01 3.25
N GLU A 306 -34.24 -0.11 2.03
CA GLU A 306 -33.71 -1.35 1.47
C GLU A 306 -32.49 -1.84 2.25
N ILE A 307 -31.58 -0.93 2.62
CA ILE A 307 -30.44 -1.26 3.49
C ILE A 307 -30.89 -1.77 4.85
N VAL A 308 -31.91 -1.15 5.45
CA VAL A 308 -32.47 -1.60 6.74
C VAL A 308 -33.05 -3.01 6.62
N ASP A 309 -33.83 -3.28 5.58
CA ASP A 309 -34.39 -4.62 5.36
C ASP A 309 -33.26 -5.65 5.14
N ALA A 310 -32.25 -5.36 4.31
CA ALA A 310 -31.10 -6.23 4.07
C ALA A 310 -30.26 -6.52 5.33
N GLU A 311 -29.98 -5.51 6.17
CA GLU A 311 -29.28 -5.68 7.44
C GLU A 311 -30.08 -6.58 8.42
N LEU A 312 -31.42 -6.52 8.36
CA LEU A 312 -32.30 -7.32 9.21
C LEU A 312 -32.49 -8.75 8.69
N GLU A 313 -32.35 -9.01 7.39
CA GLU A 313 -32.36 -10.38 6.84
C GLU A 313 -31.21 -11.24 7.38
N GLN A 314 -30.02 -10.66 7.55
CA GLN A 314 -28.84 -11.36 8.07
C GLN A 314 -28.97 -11.82 9.55
N ALA A 315 -30.08 -11.48 10.23
CA ALA A 315 -30.43 -11.89 11.60
C ALA A 315 -29.32 -11.71 12.66
N ASN A 316 -28.41 -10.76 12.45
CA ASN A 316 -27.24 -10.57 13.29
C ASN A 316 -27.43 -9.41 14.28
N ALA A 317 -27.36 -9.71 15.58
CA ALA A 317 -27.61 -8.75 16.65
C ALA A 317 -26.64 -7.57 16.67
N ARG A 318 -25.45 -7.69 16.04
CA ARG A 318 -24.49 -6.59 15.91
C ARG A 318 -25.05 -5.39 15.12
N PHE A 319 -25.99 -5.63 14.21
CA PHE A 319 -26.56 -4.60 13.35
C PHE A 319 -27.77 -3.88 13.95
N TYR A 320 -28.43 -4.41 14.98
CA TYR A 320 -29.67 -3.82 15.51
C TYR A 320 -29.51 -2.37 15.97
N LYS A 321 -28.37 -2.04 16.59
CA LYS A 321 -28.05 -0.67 16.99
C LYS A 321 -27.88 0.25 15.77
N THR A 322 -27.25 -0.25 14.72
CA THR A 322 -27.05 0.50 13.46
C THR A 322 -28.37 0.70 12.73
N VAL A 323 -29.20 -0.34 12.64
CA VAL A 323 -30.56 -0.27 12.07
C VAL A 323 -31.41 0.77 12.81
N ALA A 324 -31.45 0.74 14.15
CA ALA A 324 -32.21 1.72 14.93
C ALA A 324 -31.75 3.16 14.69
N ARG A 325 -30.43 3.39 14.52
CA ARG A 325 -29.89 4.70 14.14
C ARG A 325 -30.31 5.11 12.73
N ARG A 326 -30.26 4.19 11.76
CA ARG A 326 -30.68 4.42 10.37
C ARG A 326 -32.16 4.81 10.28
N VAL A 327 -33.02 4.06 10.94
CA VAL A 327 -34.46 4.33 10.98
C VAL A 327 -34.76 5.67 11.68
N LYS A 328 -34.03 5.99 12.76
CA LYS A 328 -34.11 7.31 13.40
C LYS A 328 -33.66 8.45 12.46
N HIS A 329 -32.63 8.20 11.66
CA HIS A 329 -32.19 9.13 10.63
C HIS A 329 -33.27 9.34 9.57
N MET A 330 -33.85 8.27 9.02
CA MET A 330 -34.98 8.34 8.07
C MET A 330 -36.13 9.20 8.61
N ARG A 331 -36.50 9.01 9.88
CA ARG A 331 -37.55 9.80 10.54
C ARG A 331 -37.18 11.29 10.68
N THR A 332 -35.89 11.59 10.81
CA THR A 332 -35.38 12.96 10.84
C THR A 332 -35.45 13.60 9.46
N LEU A 333 -35.07 12.88 8.42
CA LEU A 333 -35.14 13.33 7.02
C LEU A 333 -36.57 13.63 6.56
N ALA A 334 -37.50 12.73 6.88
CA ALA A 334 -38.90 12.86 6.48
C ALA A 334 -39.68 13.92 7.28
N ARG A 335 -39.10 14.52 8.33
CA ARG A 335 -39.81 15.46 9.20
C ARG A 335 -40.35 16.67 8.43
N GLY A 336 -41.66 16.90 8.56
CA GLY A 336 -42.36 18.00 7.89
C GLY A 336 -42.61 17.77 6.40
N SER A 337 -42.39 16.55 5.90
CA SER A 337 -42.79 16.13 4.55
C SER A 337 -44.06 15.26 4.61
N ASP A 338 -44.65 15.03 3.44
CA ASP A 338 -45.72 14.07 3.21
C ASP A 338 -45.27 12.61 3.49
N GLN A 339 -43.99 12.30 3.31
CA GLN A 339 -43.42 10.97 3.58
C GLN A 339 -43.21 10.65 5.06
N ALA A 340 -43.45 11.59 5.99
CA ALA A 340 -43.28 11.36 7.43
C ALA A 340 -44.14 10.20 7.95
N ALA A 341 -45.39 10.12 7.48
CA ALA A 341 -46.34 9.06 7.87
C ALA A 341 -45.90 7.69 7.33
N ASP A 342 -45.35 7.65 6.12
CA ASP A 342 -44.87 6.41 5.49
C ASP A 342 -43.65 5.84 6.21
N VAL A 343 -42.74 6.71 6.68
CA VAL A 343 -41.61 6.27 7.52
C VAL A 343 -42.12 5.70 8.84
N ASP A 344 -43.04 6.38 9.55
CA ASP A 344 -43.59 5.85 10.80
C ASP A 344 -44.35 4.53 10.58
N ALA A 345 -45.07 4.38 9.47
CA ALA A 345 -45.71 3.12 9.07
C ALA A 345 -44.70 2.00 8.79
N PHE A 346 -43.56 2.31 8.14
CA PHE A 346 -42.48 1.36 7.95
C PHE A 346 -41.90 0.86 9.27
N ILE A 347 -41.71 1.74 10.26
CA ILE A 347 -41.23 1.37 11.59
C ILE A 347 -42.20 0.41 12.28
N ALA A 348 -43.49 0.73 12.24
CA ALA A 348 -44.53 -0.11 12.83
C ALA A 348 -44.55 -1.51 12.17
N GLU A 349 -44.37 -1.58 10.86
CA GLU A 349 -44.26 -2.84 10.13
C GLU A 349 -43.00 -3.63 10.50
N LEU A 350 -41.83 -2.98 10.65
CA LEU A 350 -40.62 -3.63 11.16
C LEU A 350 -40.83 -4.24 12.56
N ARG A 351 -41.49 -3.51 13.46
CA ARG A 351 -41.84 -4.03 14.80
C ARG A 351 -42.75 -5.25 14.71
N LYS A 352 -43.77 -5.20 13.85
CA LYS A 352 -44.74 -6.29 13.66
C LYS A 352 -44.06 -7.53 13.08
N ARG A 353 -43.27 -7.37 12.01
CA ARG A 353 -42.54 -8.45 11.34
C ARG A 353 -41.49 -9.09 12.22
N HIS A 354 -40.77 -8.29 13.01
CA HIS A 354 -39.70 -8.75 13.89
C HIS A 354 -40.10 -8.83 15.37
N ASN A 355 -41.39 -9.08 15.67
CA ASN A 355 -41.92 -9.08 17.04
C ASN A 355 -41.23 -10.07 18.01
N ARG A 356 -40.60 -11.12 17.48
CA ARG A 356 -39.83 -12.12 18.27
C ARG A 356 -38.40 -11.65 18.61
N ARG A 357 -37.88 -10.62 17.94
CA ARG A 357 -36.50 -10.12 18.11
C ARG A 357 -36.43 -9.06 19.21
N LYS A 358 -36.58 -9.48 20.48
CA LYS A 358 -36.64 -8.57 21.65
C LYS A 358 -35.51 -7.54 21.74
N ARG A 359 -34.28 -7.92 21.36
CA ARG A 359 -33.12 -7.01 21.35
C ARG A 359 -33.29 -5.88 20.32
N LEU A 360 -33.83 -6.16 19.14
CA LEU A 360 -34.10 -5.15 18.12
C LEU A 360 -35.17 -4.17 18.60
N LEU A 361 -36.28 -4.69 19.16
CA LEU A 361 -37.34 -3.85 19.72
C LEU A 361 -36.82 -2.94 20.84
N ALA A 362 -35.95 -3.44 21.71
CA ALA A 362 -35.32 -2.63 22.75
C ALA A 362 -34.43 -1.51 22.19
N GLU A 363 -33.74 -1.72 21.06
CA GLU A 363 -33.01 -0.63 20.37
C GLU A 363 -33.98 0.40 19.78
N PHE A 364 -35.14 -0.01 19.25
CA PHE A 364 -36.16 0.90 18.73
C PHE A 364 -36.78 1.74 19.84
N ASP A 365 -37.10 1.12 20.98
CA ASP A 365 -37.62 1.81 22.16
C ASP A 365 -36.61 2.84 22.68
N ARG A 366 -35.32 2.46 22.78
CA ARG A 366 -34.24 3.37 23.18
C ARG A 366 -34.07 4.53 22.21
N ALA A 367 -34.29 4.30 20.92
CA ALA A 367 -34.22 5.33 19.88
C ALA A 367 -35.46 6.23 19.81
N GLY A 368 -36.54 5.91 20.54
CA GLY A 368 -37.80 6.67 20.53
C GLY A 368 -38.59 6.50 19.24
N LEU A 369 -38.49 5.32 18.62
CA LEU A 369 -39.17 4.98 17.36
C LEU A 369 -40.59 4.44 17.64
N PRO A 370 -41.62 4.89 16.90
CA PRO A 370 -43.01 4.49 17.12
C PRO A 370 -43.28 3.00 16.89
#